data_AF-D5RCW4-F1
#
_entry.id   AF-D5RCW4-F1
#
_cell.length_a   1.000
_cell.length_b   1.000
_cell.length_c   1.000
_cell.angle_alpha   90.00
_cell.angle_beta   90.00
_cell.angle_gamma   90.00
#
_symmetry.space_group_name_H-M   'P 1'
#
loop_
_entity.id
_entity.type
_entity.pdbx_description
1 polymer ?
#
loop_
_entity_poly.entity_id
_entity_poly.type
_entity_poly.pdbx_seq_one_letter_code
_entity_poly.pdbx_strand_id
1 'polypeptide(L)'
;MIKPINNNKYFKFFQPKLFYINNDIDNDDPVRLLSAILEEMDFSNLLQVFPNKTKVHPVNMFAVIIYAYSQGKYSTRDIEFLCRDSQRTQYLLNSLNVPSYSTISRFLSKASDIIYELFCQFVEKLFKLSEIPTETIYIDGTKIEAYANKYSFVWKKSTLKYKEKLEENILELIDEFNKYFNKEKELDNIFDIFSYLKKLKIQKIYGRGKRKSKEQLFLEKAQSYVEKFNKYTNYLEILGERNSFF
;
A
#
# COMPACT_ATOMS: atom_id res chain seq x y z
N MET A 1 10.38 -28.99 26.50
CA MET A 1 8.95 -28.56 26.51
C MET A 1 8.31 -29.04 25.23
N ILE A 2 7.33 -29.93 25.34
CA ILE A 2 6.51 -30.39 24.22
C ILE A 2 5.74 -29.15 23.74
N LYS A 3 5.95 -28.72 22.49
CA LYS A 3 5.14 -27.65 21.89
C LYS A 3 3.68 -28.08 22.00
N PRO A 4 2.75 -27.20 22.41
CA PRO A 4 1.34 -27.56 22.47
C PRO A 4 0.93 -28.06 21.08
N ILE A 5 0.61 -29.36 21.01
CA ILE A 5 -0.04 -29.93 19.84
C ILE A 5 -1.37 -29.21 19.75
N ASN A 6 -1.61 -28.56 18.62
CA ASN A 6 -2.87 -27.92 18.32
C ASN A 6 -4.00 -28.97 18.47
N ASN A 7 -4.70 -28.94 19.61
CA ASN A 7 -5.88 -29.77 19.86
C ASN A 7 -7.08 -29.15 19.13
N ASN A 8 -6.95 -28.98 17.82
CA ASN A 8 -8.02 -28.58 16.89
C ASN A 8 -9.03 -29.73 16.73
N LYS A 9 -9.57 -30.22 17.86
CA LYS A 9 -10.47 -31.38 17.97
C LYS A 9 -11.82 -31.16 17.27
N TYR A 10 -12.06 -29.95 16.75
CA TYR A 10 -13.32 -29.52 16.14
C TYR A 10 -13.22 -29.14 14.66
N PHE A 11 -12.03 -29.22 14.04
CA PHE A 11 -11.82 -28.75 12.67
C PHE A 11 -11.17 -29.82 11.79
N LYS A 12 -11.93 -30.88 11.52
CA LYS A 12 -11.64 -31.77 10.39
C LYS A 12 -12.41 -31.23 9.18
N PHE A 13 -11.72 -30.62 8.23
CA PHE A 13 -12.30 -30.30 6.91
C PHE A 13 -12.73 -31.60 6.21
N PHE A 14 -11.98 -32.69 6.41
CA PHE A 14 -12.26 -34.02 5.87
C PHE A 14 -13.26 -34.88 6.68
N GLN A 15 -14.27 -34.28 7.32
CA GLN A 15 -15.39 -35.12 7.78
C GLN A 15 -16.31 -35.43 6.60
N PRO A 16 -16.53 -36.71 6.24
CA PRO A 16 -17.60 -37.07 5.32
C PRO A 16 -18.93 -36.70 5.98
N LYS A 17 -19.43 -35.50 5.68
CA LYS A 17 -20.77 -35.09 6.09
C LYS A 17 -21.74 -35.71 5.10
N LEU A 18 -22.74 -36.41 5.63
CA LEU A 18 -23.75 -37.14 4.85
C LEU A 18 -24.49 -36.30 3.78
N PHE A 19 -24.36 -34.96 3.78
CA PHE A 19 -25.24 -34.07 3.00
C PHE A 19 -24.58 -32.89 2.26
N TYR A 20 -23.25 -32.78 2.14
CA TYR A 20 -22.66 -31.61 1.43
C TYR A 20 -21.40 -31.92 0.61
N ILE A 21 -21.46 -31.55 -0.69
CA ILE A 21 -20.47 -30.99 -1.65
C ILE A 21 -19.09 -31.67 -1.78
N ASN A 22 -18.77 -32.66 -0.95
CA ASN A 22 -17.49 -33.37 -1.01
C ASN A 22 -17.36 -34.32 -2.20
N ASN A 23 -18.47 -34.70 -2.83
CA ASN A 23 -18.51 -35.72 -3.87
C ASN A 23 -18.14 -35.19 -5.28
N ASP A 24 -18.23 -33.87 -5.49
CA ASP A 24 -18.01 -33.27 -6.83
C ASP A 24 -16.61 -32.65 -6.99
N ILE A 25 -15.78 -32.68 -5.93
CA ILE A 25 -14.42 -32.15 -5.96
C ILE A 25 -13.45 -33.30 -6.02
N ASP A 26 -12.65 -33.36 -7.09
CA ASP A 26 -11.64 -34.38 -7.28
C ASP A 26 -10.64 -34.44 -6.10
N ASN A 27 -10.08 -35.62 -5.87
CA ASN A 27 -9.10 -35.81 -4.80
C ASN A 27 -7.80 -35.02 -5.03
N ASP A 28 -7.47 -34.77 -6.31
CA ASP A 28 -6.28 -34.03 -6.72
C ASP A 28 -6.54 -32.52 -6.84
N ASP A 29 -7.74 -32.03 -6.50
CA ASP A 29 -8.08 -30.62 -6.60
C ASP A 29 -7.22 -29.77 -5.62
N PRO A 30 -6.68 -28.62 -6.04
CA PRO A 30 -5.86 -27.75 -5.17
C PRO A 30 -6.53 -27.36 -3.85
N VAL A 31 -7.87 -27.33 -3.80
CA VAL A 31 -8.61 -27.02 -2.57
C VAL A 31 -8.44 -28.10 -1.49
N ARG A 32 -8.13 -29.34 -1.89
CA ARG A 32 -7.81 -30.46 -0.99
C ARG A 32 -6.47 -30.23 -0.31
N LEU A 33 -5.45 -29.84 -1.07
CA LEU A 33 -4.14 -29.46 -0.54
C LEU A 33 -4.24 -28.27 0.41
N LEU A 34 -4.98 -27.23 0.03
CA LEU A 34 -5.26 -26.08 0.89
C LEU A 34 -5.91 -26.52 2.21
N SER A 35 -6.88 -27.43 2.17
CA SER A 35 -7.53 -27.94 3.37
C SER A 35 -6.55 -28.67 4.29
N ALA A 36 -5.69 -29.52 3.73
CA ALA A 36 -4.66 -30.23 4.49
C ALA A 36 -3.70 -29.26 5.19
N ILE A 37 -3.24 -28.20 4.49
CA ILE A 37 -2.39 -27.17 5.08
C ILE A 37 -3.09 -26.48 6.26
N LEU A 38 -4.35 -26.08 6.06
CA LEU A 38 -5.15 -25.39 7.07
C LEU A 38 -5.37 -26.26 8.31
N GLU A 39 -5.57 -27.58 8.17
CA GLU A 39 -5.74 -28.49 9.32
C GLU A 39 -4.52 -28.49 10.25
N GLU A 40 -3.32 -28.25 9.72
CA GLU A 40 -2.11 -28.20 10.53
C GLU A 40 -1.80 -26.82 11.13
N MET A 41 -2.48 -25.75 10.72
CA MET A 41 -2.25 -24.37 11.19
C MET A 41 -2.80 -24.13 12.59
N ASP A 42 -2.14 -23.27 13.37
CA ASP A 42 -2.64 -22.83 14.67
C ASP A 42 -3.54 -21.60 14.53
N PHE A 43 -4.83 -21.78 14.84
CA PHE A 43 -5.84 -20.74 14.80
C PHE A 43 -6.19 -20.17 16.19
N SER A 44 -5.44 -20.50 17.24
CA SER A 44 -5.75 -20.05 18.60
C SER A 44 -5.92 -18.54 18.70
N ASN A 45 -5.00 -17.76 18.11
CA ASN A 45 -5.07 -16.30 18.06
C ASN A 45 -6.30 -15.80 17.28
N LEU A 46 -6.62 -16.46 16.16
CA LEU A 46 -7.83 -16.14 15.37
C LEU A 46 -9.11 -16.37 16.18
N LEU A 47 -9.20 -17.48 16.89
CA LEU A 47 -10.37 -17.80 17.71
C LEU A 47 -10.51 -16.86 18.92
N GLN A 48 -9.41 -16.36 19.47
CA GLN A 48 -9.44 -15.31 20.51
C GLN A 48 -9.99 -13.97 19.99
N VAL A 49 -9.68 -13.60 18.75
CA VAL A 49 -10.25 -12.39 18.10
C VAL A 49 -11.75 -12.56 17.82
N PHE A 50 -12.21 -13.78 17.59
CA PHE A 50 -13.61 -14.12 17.33
C PHE A 50 -14.18 -15.09 18.38
N PRO A 51 -14.36 -14.63 19.64
CA PRO A 51 -14.77 -15.52 20.74
C PRO A 51 -16.25 -15.92 20.65
N ASN A 52 -17.06 -15.11 19.97
CA ASN A 52 -18.50 -15.32 19.83
C ASN A 52 -18.82 -16.04 18.51
N LYS A 53 -19.92 -16.80 18.52
CA LYS A 53 -20.44 -17.47 17.32
C LYS A 53 -20.71 -16.45 16.20
N THR A 54 -20.03 -16.62 15.08
CA THR A 54 -20.25 -15.87 13.84
C THR A 54 -21.10 -16.67 12.85
N LYS A 55 -21.66 -15.99 11.83
CA LYS A 55 -22.44 -16.66 10.77
C LYS A 55 -21.59 -17.64 9.95
N VAL A 56 -20.33 -17.28 9.70
CA VAL A 56 -19.31 -18.13 9.07
C VAL A 56 -18.18 -18.29 10.07
N HIS A 57 -17.72 -19.52 10.29
CA HIS A 57 -16.63 -19.78 11.22
C HIS A 57 -15.35 -19.03 10.80
N PRO A 58 -14.60 -18.40 11.72
CA PRO A 58 -13.41 -17.60 11.38
C PRO A 58 -12.38 -18.36 10.54
N VAL A 59 -12.16 -19.64 10.84
CA VAL A 59 -11.24 -20.51 10.09
C VAL A 59 -11.72 -20.74 8.65
N ASN A 60 -13.02 -20.96 8.44
CA ASN A 60 -13.59 -21.12 7.08
C ASN A 60 -13.51 -19.82 6.29
N MET A 61 -13.74 -18.68 6.95
CA MET A 61 -13.60 -17.37 6.34
C MET A 61 -12.15 -17.13 5.88
N PHE A 62 -11.18 -17.45 6.73
CA PHE A 62 -9.75 -17.39 6.37
C PHE A 62 -9.43 -18.31 5.20
N ALA A 63 -9.90 -19.56 5.21
CA ALA A 63 -9.68 -20.54 4.14
C ALA A 63 -10.16 -20.02 2.77
N VAL A 64 -11.36 -19.44 2.73
CA VAL A 64 -11.94 -18.84 1.52
C VAL A 64 -11.14 -17.64 1.04
N ILE A 65 -10.66 -16.79 1.94
CA ILE A 65 -9.86 -15.61 1.58
C ILE A 65 -8.53 -16.05 0.97
N ILE A 66 -7.83 -17.02 1.57
CA ILE A 66 -6.59 -17.57 1.02
C ILE A 66 -6.84 -18.18 -0.36
N TYR A 67 -7.91 -18.97 -0.50
CA TYR A 67 -8.27 -19.53 -1.80
C TYR A 67 -8.56 -18.44 -2.83
N ALA A 68 -9.34 -17.42 -2.49
CA ALA A 68 -9.66 -16.32 -3.39
C ALA A 68 -8.41 -15.54 -3.84
N TYR A 69 -7.47 -15.30 -2.93
CA TYR A 69 -6.19 -14.65 -3.25
C TYR A 69 -5.34 -15.51 -4.18
N SER A 70 -5.33 -16.84 -4.02
CA SER A 70 -4.66 -17.75 -4.96
C SER A 70 -5.24 -17.67 -6.39
N GLN A 71 -6.50 -17.26 -6.53
CA GLN A 71 -7.20 -17.05 -7.80
C GLN A 71 -7.14 -15.60 -8.30
N GLY A 72 -6.35 -14.73 -7.66
CA GLY A 72 -6.23 -13.30 -8.02
C GLY A 72 -7.48 -12.46 -7.68
N LYS A 73 -8.37 -12.95 -6.80
CA LYS A 73 -9.60 -12.26 -6.38
C LYS A 73 -9.39 -11.56 -5.04
N TYR A 74 -9.03 -10.28 -5.07
CA TYR A 74 -8.64 -9.53 -3.87
C TYR A 74 -9.75 -8.67 -3.28
N SER A 75 -10.71 -8.20 -4.09
CA SER A 75 -11.78 -7.35 -3.59
C SER A 75 -12.82 -8.16 -2.81
N THR A 76 -13.38 -7.60 -1.74
CA THR A 76 -14.40 -8.31 -0.94
C THR A 76 -15.66 -8.65 -1.73
N ARG A 77 -15.95 -7.91 -2.81
CA ARG A 77 -17.06 -8.20 -3.73
C ARG A 77 -16.75 -9.37 -4.65
N ASP A 78 -15.53 -9.44 -5.17
CA ASP A 78 -15.10 -10.59 -5.97
C ASP A 78 -15.06 -11.87 -5.12
N ILE A 79 -14.63 -11.77 -3.86
CA ILE A 79 -14.65 -12.89 -2.92
C ILE A 79 -16.09 -13.32 -2.63
N GLU A 80 -17.02 -12.40 -2.39
CA GLU A 80 -18.45 -12.73 -2.23
C GLU A 80 -19.01 -13.42 -3.49
N PHE A 81 -18.70 -12.89 -4.68
CA PHE A 81 -19.12 -13.50 -5.93
C PHE A 81 -18.56 -14.93 -6.06
N LEU A 82 -17.27 -15.11 -5.80
CA LEU A 82 -16.60 -16.41 -5.82
C LEU A 82 -17.27 -17.40 -4.86
N CYS A 83 -17.65 -16.96 -3.65
CA CYS A 83 -18.37 -17.79 -2.67
C CYS A 83 -19.73 -18.31 -3.17
N ARG A 84 -20.37 -17.59 -4.09
CA ARG A 84 -21.66 -17.99 -4.70
C ARG A 84 -21.44 -18.95 -5.87
N ASP A 85 -20.44 -18.66 -6.68
CA ASP A 85 -20.22 -19.30 -7.98
C ASP A 85 -19.38 -20.59 -7.89
N SER A 86 -18.42 -20.65 -6.95
CA SER A 86 -17.43 -21.73 -6.91
C SER A 86 -17.75 -22.82 -5.89
N GLN A 87 -17.93 -24.06 -6.38
CA GLN A 87 -18.07 -25.26 -5.53
C GLN A 87 -16.89 -25.42 -4.55
N ARG A 88 -15.66 -25.06 -4.96
CA ARG A 88 -14.46 -25.09 -4.11
C ARG A 88 -14.59 -24.18 -2.89
N THR A 89 -15.12 -22.96 -3.09
CA THR A 89 -15.37 -22.06 -1.94
C THR A 89 -16.54 -22.53 -1.08
N GLN A 90 -17.57 -23.14 -1.66
CA GLN A 90 -18.68 -23.71 -0.89
C GLN A 90 -18.19 -24.87 -0.01
N TYR A 91 -17.28 -25.70 -0.53
CA TYR A 91 -16.57 -26.72 0.22
C TYR A 91 -15.77 -26.13 1.39
N LEU A 92 -14.95 -25.09 1.16
CA LEU A 92 -14.19 -24.41 2.22
C LEU A 92 -15.07 -23.72 3.26
N LEU A 93 -16.19 -23.12 2.85
CA LEU A 93 -17.17 -22.51 3.75
C LEU A 93 -17.82 -23.54 4.66
N ASN A 94 -17.96 -24.78 4.18
CA ASN A 94 -18.58 -25.91 4.87
C ASN A 94 -19.95 -25.53 5.48
N SER A 95 -20.68 -24.67 4.80
CA SER A 95 -21.98 -24.16 5.21
C SER A 95 -22.73 -23.55 4.02
N LEU A 96 -24.06 -23.56 4.08
CA LEU A 96 -24.92 -22.85 3.12
C LEU A 96 -24.86 -21.31 3.26
N ASN A 97 -24.21 -20.82 4.32
CA ASN A 97 -24.16 -19.40 4.63
C ASN A 97 -23.05 -18.72 3.82
N VAL A 98 -23.39 -18.26 2.62
CA VAL A 98 -22.49 -17.40 1.84
C VAL A 98 -22.29 -16.06 2.57
N PRO A 99 -21.04 -15.65 2.85
CA PRO A 99 -20.77 -14.35 3.46
C PRO A 99 -20.95 -13.22 2.45
N SER A 100 -21.52 -12.10 2.91
CA SER A 100 -21.57 -10.87 2.11
C SER A 100 -20.20 -10.17 2.07
N TYR A 101 -19.97 -9.28 1.10
CA TYR A 101 -18.77 -8.44 1.04
C TYR A 101 -18.52 -7.69 2.36
N SER A 102 -19.59 -7.25 3.03
CA SER A 102 -19.51 -6.54 4.32
C SER A 102 -19.10 -7.45 5.48
N THR A 103 -19.47 -8.73 5.42
CA THR A 103 -19.04 -9.74 6.39
C THR A 103 -17.56 -10.04 6.21
N ILE A 104 -17.11 -10.21 4.96
CA ILE A 104 -15.70 -10.44 4.61
C ILE A 104 -14.85 -9.24 5.02
N SER A 105 -15.29 -8.02 4.70
CA SER A 105 -14.59 -6.80 5.08
C SER A 105 -14.47 -6.66 6.60
N ARG A 106 -15.54 -6.93 7.35
CA ARG A 106 -15.50 -6.89 8.82
C ARG A 106 -14.53 -7.94 9.40
N PHE A 107 -14.49 -9.13 8.80
CA PHE A 107 -13.54 -10.16 9.20
C PHE A 107 -12.09 -9.67 9.00
N LEU A 108 -11.76 -9.16 7.80
CA LEU A 108 -10.43 -8.65 7.48
C LEU A 108 -10.01 -7.50 8.40
N SER A 109 -10.90 -6.53 8.64
CA SER A 109 -10.62 -5.42 9.55
C SER A 109 -10.39 -5.88 10.99
N LYS A 110 -11.13 -6.89 11.46
CA LYS A 110 -10.98 -7.38 12.84
C LYS A 110 -9.76 -8.28 13.02
N ALA A 111 -9.38 -9.00 11.97
CA ALA A 111 -8.23 -9.91 11.96
C ALA A 111 -6.93 -9.22 11.53
N SER A 112 -6.91 -7.90 11.32
CA SER A 112 -5.77 -7.17 10.73
C SER A 112 -4.44 -7.47 11.41
N ASP A 113 -4.46 -7.57 12.74
CA ASP A 113 -3.25 -7.68 13.55
C ASP A 113 -2.66 -9.11 13.53
N ILE A 114 -3.46 -10.10 13.18
CA ILE A 114 -3.10 -11.53 13.19
C ILE A 114 -3.02 -12.15 11.79
N ILE A 115 -3.59 -11.48 10.77
CA ILE A 115 -3.71 -12.07 9.43
C ILE A 115 -2.34 -12.30 8.79
N TYR A 116 -1.36 -11.44 9.09
CA TYR A 116 0.02 -11.58 8.65
C TYR A 116 0.66 -12.84 9.25
N GLU A 117 0.49 -13.05 10.57
CA GLU A 117 0.99 -14.24 11.26
C GLU A 117 0.40 -15.54 10.66
N LEU A 118 -0.93 -15.56 10.45
CA LEU A 118 -1.60 -16.70 9.83
C LEU A 118 -1.11 -16.95 8.39
N PHE A 119 -0.88 -15.90 7.62
CA PHE A 119 -0.34 -16.02 6.27
C PHE A 119 1.09 -16.60 6.28
N CYS A 120 1.95 -16.15 7.20
CA CYS A 120 3.28 -16.74 7.39
C CYS A 120 3.20 -18.23 7.72
N GLN A 121 2.35 -18.62 8.68
CA GLN A 121 2.14 -20.04 9.02
C GLN A 121 1.65 -20.86 7.81
N PHE A 122 0.74 -20.31 7.01
CA PHE A 122 0.25 -20.97 5.79
C PHE A 122 1.39 -21.22 4.79
N VAL A 123 2.19 -20.19 4.50
CA VAL A 123 3.30 -20.28 3.54
C VAL A 123 4.39 -21.24 4.04
N GLU A 124 4.75 -21.20 5.32
CA GLU A 124 5.73 -22.13 5.89
C GLU A 124 5.30 -23.59 5.75
N LYS A 125 4.01 -23.88 5.91
CA LYS A 125 3.46 -25.23 5.74
C LYS A 125 3.37 -25.65 4.28
N LEU A 126 2.98 -24.73 3.40
CA LEU A 126 2.99 -24.96 1.96
C LEU A 126 4.39 -25.39 1.49
N PHE A 127 5.44 -24.65 1.88
CA PHE A 127 6.83 -25.01 1.53
C PHE A 127 7.23 -26.40 2.05
N LYS A 128 6.83 -26.75 3.27
CA LYS A 128 7.11 -28.09 3.84
C LYS A 128 6.41 -29.21 3.07
N LEU A 129 5.13 -29.03 2.69
CA LEU A 129 4.37 -30.05 1.97
C LEU A 129 4.80 -30.20 0.51
N SER A 130 5.25 -29.11 -0.12
CA SER A 130 5.65 -29.14 -1.53
C SER A 130 7.10 -29.57 -1.75
N GLU A 131 7.86 -29.90 -0.69
CA GLU A 131 9.30 -30.20 -0.74
C GLU A 131 10.12 -29.14 -1.50
N ILE A 132 9.62 -27.89 -1.58
CA ILE A 132 10.25 -26.85 -2.37
C ILE A 132 11.49 -26.35 -1.60
N PRO A 133 12.70 -26.46 -2.18
CA PRO A 133 13.90 -25.94 -1.54
C PRO A 133 13.81 -24.42 -1.45
N THR A 134 13.83 -23.87 -0.22
CA THR A 134 13.79 -22.43 0.04
C THR A 134 15.09 -21.70 -0.28
N GLU A 135 16.11 -22.43 -0.76
CA GLU A 135 17.45 -21.91 -1.06
C GLU A 135 17.47 -21.00 -2.30
N THR A 136 16.57 -21.21 -3.26
CA THR A 136 16.55 -20.45 -4.51
C THR A 136 15.14 -19.98 -4.86
N ILE A 137 14.84 -18.71 -4.57
CA ILE A 137 13.59 -18.08 -4.98
C ILE A 137 13.79 -17.45 -6.37
N TYR A 138 13.22 -18.06 -7.40
CA TYR A 138 13.10 -17.43 -8.71
C TYR A 138 11.92 -16.46 -8.66
N ILE A 139 12.21 -15.19 -8.37
CA ILE A 139 11.25 -14.12 -8.58
C ILE A 139 11.25 -13.85 -10.09
N ASP A 140 10.40 -14.56 -10.83
CA ASP A 140 10.04 -14.09 -12.17
C ASP A 140 9.46 -12.68 -12.00
N GLY A 141 9.99 -11.72 -12.75
CA GLY A 141 9.88 -10.29 -12.46
C GLY A 141 8.46 -9.75 -12.65
N THR A 142 7.49 -10.21 -11.87
CA THR A 142 6.16 -9.61 -11.78
C THR A 142 6.28 -8.40 -10.87
N LYS A 143 6.43 -7.24 -11.51
CA LYS A 143 6.56 -5.95 -10.86
C LYS A 143 5.19 -5.54 -10.29
N ILE A 144 4.88 -5.94 -9.05
CA ILE A 144 3.68 -5.50 -8.34
C ILE A 144 3.96 -4.08 -7.81
N GLU A 145 3.49 -3.07 -8.52
CA GLU A 145 3.61 -1.68 -8.11
C GLU A 145 2.62 -1.35 -6.97
N ALA A 146 2.95 -1.77 -5.74
CA ALA A 146 2.27 -1.27 -4.56
C ALA A 146 2.72 0.18 -4.30
N TYR A 147 1.83 1.13 -4.59
CA TYR A 147 2.03 2.59 -4.48
C TYR A 147 2.89 3.23 -5.58
N ALA A 148 2.47 3.08 -6.83
CA ALA A 148 3.02 3.84 -7.97
C ALA A 148 2.62 5.32 -7.91
N ASN A 149 3.39 6.13 -7.17
CA ASN A 149 3.54 7.51 -7.65
C ASN A 149 4.35 7.40 -8.95
N LYS A 150 3.64 7.39 -10.09
CA LYS A 150 4.14 7.09 -11.46
C LYS A 150 5.37 7.92 -11.90
N TYR A 151 5.82 8.86 -11.07
CA TYR A 151 6.89 9.82 -11.32
C TYR A 151 7.86 9.98 -10.13
N SER A 152 8.22 8.91 -9.42
CA SER A 152 9.27 8.98 -8.38
C SER A 152 10.68 9.12 -8.96
N PHE A 153 10.90 8.71 -10.21
CA PHE A 153 12.20 8.80 -10.84
C PHE A 153 12.59 10.25 -11.18
N VAL A 154 13.71 10.69 -10.63
CA VAL A 154 14.31 11.99 -10.93
C VAL A 154 15.41 11.80 -11.96
N TRP A 155 15.34 12.54 -13.07
CA TRP A 155 16.28 12.45 -14.19
C TRP A 155 17.22 13.65 -14.21
N LYS A 156 18.54 13.42 -14.29
CA LYS A 156 19.57 14.48 -14.30
C LYS A 156 19.32 15.53 -15.37
N LYS A 157 19.04 15.10 -16.61
CA LYS A 157 18.76 15.99 -17.75
C LYS A 157 17.55 16.91 -17.50
N SER A 158 16.46 16.37 -16.97
CA SER A 158 15.26 17.16 -16.68
C SER A 158 15.49 18.11 -15.51
N THR A 159 16.15 17.65 -14.44
CA THR A 159 16.50 18.48 -13.27
C THR A 159 17.37 19.66 -13.68
N LEU A 160 18.40 19.46 -14.50
CA LEU A 160 19.25 20.54 -15.01
C LEU A 160 18.44 21.56 -15.81
N LYS A 161 17.64 21.11 -16.78
CA LYS A 161 16.76 22.00 -17.58
C LYS A 161 15.80 22.82 -16.72
N TYR A 162 15.20 22.21 -15.69
CA TYR A 162 14.29 22.92 -14.79
C TYR A 162 15.02 23.87 -13.83
N LYS A 163 16.26 23.56 -13.45
CA LYS A 163 17.11 24.42 -12.63
C LYS A 163 17.56 25.66 -13.42
N GLU A 164 18.06 25.49 -14.65
CA GLU A 164 18.43 26.61 -15.53
C GLU A 164 17.25 27.57 -15.74
N LYS A 165 16.08 27.02 -16.09
CA LYS A 165 14.86 27.83 -16.22
C LYS A 165 14.47 28.53 -14.91
N LEU A 166 14.69 27.89 -13.76
CA LEU A 166 14.42 28.52 -12.47
C LEU A 166 15.37 29.71 -12.21
N GLU A 167 16.65 29.57 -12.57
CA GLU A 167 17.65 30.63 -12.42
C GLU A 167 17.30 31.86 -13.28
N GLU A 168 16.86 31.66 -14.53
CA GLU A 168 16.34 32.75 -15.38
C GLU A 168 15.17 33.49 -14.70
N ASN A 169 14.19 32.74 -14.19
CA ASN A 169 13.04 33.32 -13.49
C ASN A 169 13.44 34.04 -12.18
N ILE A 170 14.50 33.60 -11.51
CA ILE A 170 15.03 34.25 -10.31
C ILE A 170 15.63 35.61 -10.68
N LEU A 171 16.41 35.70 -11.77
CA LEU A 171 16.99 36.95 -12.25
C LEU A 171 15.89 37.97 -12.61
N GLU A 172 14.84 37.53 -13.32
CA GLU A 172 13.68 38.38 -13.61
C GLU A 172 13.00 38.88 -12.33
N LEU A 173 12.80 38.00 -11.35
CA LEU A 173 12.18 38.38 -10.08
C LEU A 173 13.02 39.38 -9.29
N ILE A 174 14.35 39.23 -9.31
CA ILE A 174 15.29 40.15 -8.68
C ILE A 174 15.17 41.55 -9.30
N ASP A 175 15.18 41.64 -10.63
CA ASP A 175 15.02 42.90 -11.35
C ASP A 175 13.66 43.57 -11.08
N GLU A 176 12.57 42.80 -11.16
CA GLU A 176 11.22 43.27 -10.82
C GLU A 176 11.13 43.78 -9.37
N PHE A 177 11.77 43.07 -8.44
CA PHE A 177 11.78 43.40 -7.03
C PHE A 177 12.57 44.69 -6.77
N ASN A 178 13.79 44.81 -7.31
CA ASN A 178 14.64 45.98 -7.11
C ASN A 178 13.99 47.25 -7.69
N LYS A 179 13.38 47.15 -8.89
CA LYS A 179 12.58 48.23 -9.49
C LYS A 179 11.39 48.63 -8.62
N TYR A 180 10.69 47.67 -8.04
CA TYR A 180 9.47 47.95 -7.27
C TYR A 180 9.76 48.57 -5.89
N PHE A 181 10.79 48.10 -5.19
CA PHE A 181 11.14 48.59 -3.86
C PHE A 181 12.11 49.78 -3.87
N ASN A 182 12.59 50.20 -5.05
CA ASN A 182 13.47 51.36 -5.25
C ASN A 182 14.62 51.44 -4.24
N LYS A 183 15.28 50.30 -3.99
CA LYS A 183 16.31 50.20 -2.95
C LYS A 183 17.64 50.77 -3.42
N GLU A 184 18.24 51.62 -2.58
CA GLU A 184 19.61 52.14 -2.74
C GLU A 184 20.68 51.04 -2.73
N LYS A 185 20.36 49.85 -2.19
CA LYS A 185 21.21 48.66 -2.20
C LYS A 185 20.48 47.53 -2.93
N GLU A 186 20.92 47.25 -4.14
CA GLU A 186 20.40 46.17 -4.98
C GLU A 186 20.62 44.83 -4.26
N LEU A 187 19.54 44.07 -4.10
CA LEU A 187 19.65 42.67 -3.70
C LEU A 187 19.90 41.86 -4.97
N ASP A 188 20.91 41.00 -4.94
CA ASP A 188 21.37 40.22 -6.10
C ASP A 188 21.07 38.72 -5.97
N ASN A 189 20.55 38.27 -4.84
CA ASN A 189 20.20 36.88 -4.61
C ASN A 189 18.80 36.70 -4.03
N ILE A 190 18.19 35.55 -4.37
CA ILE A 190 16.81 35.22 -4.00
C ILE A 190 16.61 35.03 -2.50
N PHE A 191 17.65 34.59 -1.78
CA PHE A 191 17.57 34.32 -0.34
C PHE A 191 17.44 35.61 0.47
N ASP A 192 18.17 36.66 0.07
CA ASP A 192 18.10 37.97 0.68
C ASP A 192 16.77 38.66 0.41
N ILE A 193 16.26 38.54 -0.83
CA ILE A 193 14.91 39.02 -1.19
C ILE A 193 13.86 38.32 -0.32
N PHE A 194 13.94 37.00 -0.19
CA PHE A 194 13.00 36.24 0.62
C PHE A 194 13.08 36.61 2.11
N SER A 195 14.28 36.77 2.65
CA SER A 195 14.52 37.22 4.03
C SER A 195 13.95 38.61 4.28
N TYR A 196 14.14 39.54 3.35
CA TYR A 196 13.59 40.88 3.42
C TYR A 196 12.04 40.86 3.40
N LEU A 197 11.43 40.16 2.44
CA LEU A 197 9.97 40.06 2.32
C LEU A 197 9.33 39.43 3.56
N LYS A 198 10.00 38.45 4.20
CA LYS A 198 9.54 37.88 5.48
C LYS A 198 9.52 38.92 6.61
N LYS A 199 10.51 39.82 6.67
CA LYS A 199 10.59 40.87 7.71
C LYS A 199 9.47 41.91 7.59
N LEU A 200 8.92 42.12 6.38
CA LEU A 200 7.85 43.08 6.14
C LEU A 200 6.48 42.69 6.75
N LYS A 201 6.33 41.49 7.31
CA LYS A 201 5.09 41.01 7.95
C LYS A 201 3.82 41.26 7.10
N ILE A 202 3.92 40.94 5.81
CA ILE A 202 2.87 41.16 4.80
C ILE A 202 1.59 40.40 5.19
N GLN A 203 0.45 41.09 5.22
CA GLN A 203 -0.85 40.44 5.45
C GLN A 203 -1.26 39.59 4.25
N LYS A 204 -1.43 38.29 4.46
CA LYS A 204 -1.75 37.33 3.40
C LYS A 204 -3.25 37.23 3.19
N ILE A 205 -3.70 37.48 1.96
CA ILE A 205 -5.10 37.41 1.57
C ILE A 205 -5.31 36.21 0.64
N TYR A 206 -6.37 35.43 0.88
CA TYR A 206 -6.77 34.26 0.10
C TYR A 206 -8.27 34.25 -0.17
N GLY A 207 -8.70 33.62 -1.27
CA GLY A 207 -10.11 33.41 -1.61
C GLY A 207 -10.53 34.01 -2.96
N ARG A 208 -11.63 33.50 -3.51
CA ARG A 208 -12.20 33.94 -4.80
C ARG A 208 -12.66 35.40 -4.70
N GLY A 209 -12.31 36.22 -5.69
CA GLY A 209 -12.66 37.65 -5.75
C GLY A 209 -11.76 38.57 -4.91
N LYS A 210 -10.77 38.04 -4.18
CA LYS A 210 -9.79 38.86 -3.45
C LYS A 210 -8.51 39.03 -4.27
N ARG A 211 -8.05 40.28 -4.42
CA ARG A 211 -6.80 40.61 -5.11
C ARG A 211 -5.63 40.58 -4.11
N LYS A 212 -4.61 39.77 -4.40
CA LYS A 212 -3.36 39.75 -3.62
C LYS A 212 -2.57 41.05 -3.86
N SER A 213 -1.91 41.54 -2.81
CA SER A 213 -0.97 42.65 -2.94
C SER A 213 0.27 42.23 -3.74
N LYS A 214 1.01 43.21 -4.29
CA LYS A 214 2.20 42.90 -5.09
C LYS A 214 3.31 42.31 -4.22
N GLU A 215 3.42 42.79 -2.98
CA GLU A 215 4.34 42.27 -1.97
C GLU A 215 4.02 40.83 -1.59
N GLN A 216 2.73 40.48 -1.45
CA GLN A 216 2.33 39.08 -1.21
C GLN A 216 2.74 38.18 -2.38
N LEU A 217 2.55 38.65 -3.62
CA LEU A 217 2.96 37.89 -4.82
C LEU A 217 4.49 37.70 -4.87
N PHE A 218 5.26 38.73 -4.56
CA PHE A 218 6.71 38.63 -4.44
C PHE A 218 7.12 37.61 -3.37
N LEU A 219 6.49 37.65 -2.20
CA LEU A 219 6.79 36.72 -1.11
C LEU A 219 6.50 35.27 -1.51
N GLU A 220 5.34 35.01 -2.13
CA GLU A 220 4.95 33.67 -2.57
C GLU A 220 5.87 33.14 -3.70
N LYS A 221 6.22 33.99 -4.68
CA LYS A 221 7.17 33.63 -5.75
C LYS A 221 8.55 33.34 -5.17
N ALA A 222 9.09 34.24 -4.33
CA ALA A 222 10.41 34.08 -3.73
C ALA A 222 10.48 32.82 -2.87
N GLN A 223 9.45 32.53 -2.07
CA GLN A 223 9.36 31.30 -1.31
C GLN A 223 9.41 30.06 -2.24
N SER A 224 8.57 30.04 -3.28
CA SER A 224 8.53 28.93 -4.24
C SER A 224 9.86 28.72 -4.94
N TYR A 225 10.58 29.80 -5.28
CA TYR A 225 11.87 29.71 -5.95
C TYR A 225 12.96 29.21 -5.01
N VAL A 226 13.01 29.69 -3.76
CA VAL A 226 13.93 29.15 -2.73
C VAL A 226 13.71 27.65 -2.51
N GLU A 227 12.45 27.22 -2.37
CA GLU A 227 12.11 25.80 -2.19
C GLU A 227 12.55 24.95 -3.38
N LYS A 228 12.27 25.39 -4.62
CA LYS A 228 12.67 24.68 -5.83
C LYS A 228 14.18 24.67 -6.03
N PHE A 229 14.87 25.76 -5.71
CA PHE A 229 16.32 25.87 -5.84
C PHE A 229 17.02 24.86 -4.91
N ASN A 230 16.60 24.79 -3.65
CA ASN A 230 17.10 23.80 -2.69
C ASN A 230 16.76 22.37 -3.14
N LYS A 231 15.53 22.14 -3.63
CA LYS A 231 15.10 20.84 -4.14
C LYS A 231 15.99 20.35 -5.29
N TYR A 232 16.22 21.18 -6.31
CA TYR A 232 17.03 20.77 -7.46
C TYR A 232 18.51 20.64 -7.12
N THR A 233 19.02 21.45 -6.19
CA THR A 233 20.40 21.34 -5.71
C THR A 233 20.61 20.02 -4.99
N ASN A 234 19.73 19.67 -4.04
CA ASN A 234 19.74 18.38 -3.36
C ASN A 234 19.60 17.21 -4.36
N TYR A 235 18.76 17.33 -5.38
CA TYR A 235 18.64 16.30 -6.42
C TYR A 235 19.94 16.09 -7.19
N LEU A 236 20.66 17.16 -7.53
CA LEU A 236 21.93 17.08 -8.23
C LEU A 236 23.04 16.50 -7.34
N GLU A 237 23.04 16.81 -6.04
CA GLU A 237 23.93 16.21 -5.05
C GLU A 237 23.72 14.69 -4.94
N ILE A 238 22.46 14.25 -4.83
CA ILE A 238 22.11 12.82 -4.79
C ILE A 238 22.49 12.11 -6.08
N LEU A 239 22.31 12.78 -7.23
CA LEU A 239 22.66 12.21 -8.54
C LEU A 239 24.16 11.96 -8.66
N GLY A 240 25.02 12.91 -8.28
CA GLY A 240 26.46 12.85 -8.53
C GLY A 240 26.75 12.51 -10.00
N GLU A 241 27.45 11.40 -10.25
CA GLU A 241 27.76 10.88 -11.58
C GLU A 241 26.60 10.12 -12.25
N ARG A 242 25.52 9.80 -11.52
CA ARG A 242 24.38 9.01 -12.02
C ARG A 242 23.47 9.86 -12.91
N ASN A 243 22.80 9.20 -13.86
CA ASN A 243 21.80 9.83 -14.73
C ASN A 243 20.41 9.96 -14.10
N SER A 244 20.12 9.20 -13.05
CA SER A 244 18.83 9.17 -12.38
C SER A 244 18.90 8.54 -10.98
N PHE A 245 17.90 8.84 -10.14
CA PHE A 245 17.66 8.20 -8.84
C PHE A 245 16.15 8.09 -8.54
N PHE A 246 15.82 7.26 -7.55
CA PHE A 246 14.47 7.08 -7.00
C PHE A 246 14.36 7.77 -5.64
#